data_AF-A0A947S8A4-F1
#
_entry.id   AF-A0A947S8A4-F1
#
_cell.length_a   1.000
_cell.length_b   1.000
_cell.length_c   1.000
_cell.angle_alpha   90.00
_cell.angle_beta   90.00
_cell.angle_gamma   90.00
#
_symmetry.space_group_name_H-M   'P 1'
#
loop_
_entity.id
_entity.type
_entity.pdbx_description
1 polymer ?
#
loop_
_entity_poly.entity_id
_entity_poly.type
_entity_poly.pdbx_seq_one_letter_code
_entity_poly.pdbx_strand_id
1 'polypeptide(L)'
;MQQMGLEAIYLVAIMDWFSRYVISWQLSTSLEIDFCLLALDEALKSGCPEIFNTDQGSQFTSLSFNHILIDKSIKISMDGRGRSHDNIFTERL
;
A
#
# COMPACT_ATOMS: atom_id res chain seq x y z
N MET A 1 5.67 5.94 36.55
CA MET A 1 5.27 4.62 36.01
C MET A 1 4.54 4.89 34.70
N GLN A 2 5.28 4.90 33.59
CA GLN A 2 4.71 5.11 32.26
C GLN A 2 4.01 3.81 31.86
N GLN A 3 2.72 3.89 31.56
CA GLN A 3 1.94 2.76 31.11
C GLN A 3 2.46 2.38 29.71
N MET A 4 3.21 1.28 29.58
CA MET A 4 3.54 0.72 28.27
C MET A 4 2.27 0.09 27.70
N GLY A 5 1.43 0.91 27.06
CA GLY A 5 0.45 0.40 26.11
C GLY A 5 1.19 -0.19 24.92
N LEU A 6 0.74 -1.32 24.41
CA LEU A 6 1.21 -1.82 23.11
C LEU A 6 0.83 -0.77 22.06
N GLU A 7 1.79 0.05 21.63
CA GLU A 7 1.58 0.96 20.51
C GLU A 7 1.37 0.12 19.25
N ALA A 8 0.23 0.33 18.57
CA ALA A 8 -0.03 -0.31 17.30
C ALA A 8 0.97 0.21 16.27
N ILE A 9 1.60 -0.70 15.53
CA ILE A 9 2.48 -0.37 14.42
C ILE A 9 1.77 -0.79 13.13
N TYR A 10 1.75 0.13 12.17
CA TYR A 10 1.17 -0.05 10.85
C TYR A 10 2.30 -0.21 9.83
N LEU A 11 2.13 -1.16 8.92
CA LEU A 11 3.03 -1.43 7.81
C LEU A 11 2.27 -1.20 6.50
N VAL A 12 2.93 -0.53 5.57
CA VAL A 12 2.55 -0.53 4.15
C VAL A 12 3.71 -1.15 3.38
N ALA A 13 3.39 -2.05 2.45
CA ALA A 13 4.36 -2.67 1.56
C ALA A 13 3.82 -2.62 0.14
N ILE A 14 4.67 -2.23 -0.82
CA ILE A 14 4.40 -2.29 -2.25
C ILE A 14 5.29 -3.37 -2.84
N MET A 15 4.67 -4.29 -3.57
CA MET A 15 5.31 -5.50 -4.02
C MET A 15 5.03 -5.70 -5.50
N ASP A 16 6.03 -6.22 -6.21
CA ASP A 16 5.82 -6.72 -7.56
C ASP A 16 5.03 -8.03 -7.52
N TRP A 17 3.91 -8.06 -8.23
CA TRP A 17 2.98 -9.20 -8.19
C TRP A 17 3.58 -10.49 -8.74
N PHE A 18 4.37 -10.40 -9.82
CA PHE A 18 4.92 -11.58 -10.50
C PHE A 18 6.07 -12.23 -9.72
N SER A 19 7.04 -11.43 -9.28
CA SER A 19 8.25 -11.89 -8.61
C SER A 19 8.11 -12.02 -7.09
N ARG A 20 7.05 -11.42 -6.51
CA ARG A 20 6.83 -11.35 -5.05
C ARG A 20 7.84 -10.49 -4.31
N TYR A 21 8.65 -9.71 -5.02
CA TYR A 21 9.65 -8.85 -4.41
C TYR A 21 9.01 -7.59 -3.82
N VAL A 22 9.33 -7.29 -2.56
CA VAL A 22 8.93 -6.03 -1.92
C VAL A 22 9.78 -4.90 -2.49
N ILE A 23 9.16 -4.01 -3.24
CA ILE A 23 9.81 -2.87 -3.91
C ILE A 23 10.07 -1.75 -2.89
N SER A 24 9.09 -1.46 -2.04
CA SER A 24 9.21 -0.47 -0.97
C SER A 24 8.27 -0.82 0.19
N TRP A 25 8.59 -0.29 1.37
CA TRP A 25 7.73 -0.42 2.56
C TRP A 25 8.02 0.71 3.55
N GLN A 26 7.06 1.00 4.41
CA GLN A 26 7.18 2.00 5.48
C GLN A 26 6.42 1.56 6.73
N LEU A 27 6.90 1.99 7.91
CA LEU A 27 6.24 1.77 9.19
C LEU A 27 5.74 3.09 9.79
N SER A 28 4.63 3.03 10.52
CA SER A 28 4.08 4.17 11.23
C SER A 28 3.42 3.74 12.54
N THR A 29 3.48 4.58 13.57
CA THR A 29 2.69 4.41 14.80
C THR A 29 1.30 5.04 14.70
N SER A 30 0.96 5.61 13.54
CA SER A 30 -0.33 6.20 13.21
C SER A 30 -0.86 5.70 11.86
N LEU A 31 -2.18 5.77 11.65
CA LEU A 31 -2.83 5.44 10.38
C LEU A 31 -2.86 6.61 9.37
N GLU A 32 -2.01 7.63 9.57
CA GLU A 32 -1.92 8.77 8.66
C GLU A 32 -1.46 8.35 7.26
N ILE A 33 -1.86 9.09 6.23
CA ILE A 33 -1.62 8.67 4.84
C ILE A 33 -0.16 8.87 4.38
N ASP A 34 0.60 9.72 5.05
CA ASP A 34 1.92 10.18 4.58
C ASP A 34 2.92 9.04 4.37
N PHE A 35 2.95 8.03 5.26
CA PHE A 35 3.86 6.90 5.11
C PHE A 35 3.49 6.00 3.92
N CYS A 36 2.22 5.93 3.54
CA CYS A 36 1.77 5.26 2.32
C CYS A 36 2.21 6.02 1.07
N LEU A 37 2.13 7.36 1.07
CA LEU A 37 2.60 8.19 -0.04
C LEU A 37 4.12 8.08 -0.22
N LEU A 38 4.87 8.04 0.89
CA LEU A 38 6.32 7.82 0.86
C LEU A 38 6.67 6.45 0.27
N ALA A 39 6.00 5.38 0.71
CA ALA A 39 6.21 4.06 0.13
C ALA A 39 5.90 4.05 -1.38
N LEU A 40 4.81 4.71 -1.80
CA LEU A 40 4.42 4.80 -3.20
C LEU A 40 5.46 5.54 -4.05
N ASP A 41 5.93 6.71 -3.60
CA ASP A 41 6.94 7.47 -4.32
C ASP A 41 8.24 6.65 -4.49
N GLU A 42 8.70 5.99 -3.43
CA GLU A 42 9.88 5.12 -3.49
C GLU A 42 9.69 3.94 -4.45
N ALA A 43 8.52 3.29 -4.43
CA ALA A 43 8.26 2.19 -5.35
C ALA A 43 8.31 2.64 -6.82
N LEU A 44 7.71 3.80 -7.12
CA LEU A 44 7.61 4.30 -8.48
C LEU A 44 8.94 4.80 -9.06
N LYS A 45 9.98 4.98 -8.22
CA LYS A 45 11.37 5.18 -8.68
C LYS A 45 11.96 3.92 -9.32
N SER A 46 11.49 2.73 -8.92
CA SER A 46 11.93 1.44 -9.47
C SER A 46 11.23 1.09 -10.79
N GLY A 47 10.11 1.74 -11.10
CA GLY A 47 9.36 1.55 -12.34
C GLY A 47 7.90 1.99 -12.20
N CYS A 48 7.23 2.20 -13.33
CA CYS A 48 5.80 2.49 -13.37
C CYS A 48 5.05 1.30 -13.96
N PRO A 49 4.23 0.58 -13.18
CA PRO A 49 3.44 -0.54 -13.69
C PRO A 49 2.29 -0.05 -14.57
N GLU A 50 1.76 -0.93 -15.43
CA GLU A 50 0.52 -0.61 -16.17
C GLU A 50 -0.70 -0.59 -15.24
N ILE A 51 -0.72 -1.51 -14.26
CA ILE A 51 -1.81 -1.66 -13.29
C ILE A 51 -1.23 -1.66 -11.89
N PHE A 52 -1.79 -0.84 -11.01
CA PHE A 52 -1.53 -0.87 -9.57
C PHE A 52 -2.76 -1.43 -8.86
N ASN A 53 -2.59 -2.53 -8.14
CA ASN A 53 -3.65 -3.14 -7.33
C ASN A 53 -3.64 -2.52 -5.93
N THR A 54 -4.81 -2.10 -5.43
CA THR A 54 -4.97 -1.60 -4.06
C THR A 54 -6.11 -2.30 -3.36
N ASP A 55 -5.95 -2.64 -2.08
CA ASP A 55 -7.04 -3.10 -1.24
C ASP A 55 -8.07 -1.99 -1.03
N GLN A 56 -9.34 -2.36 -0.78
CA GLN A 56 -10.40 -1.39 -0.44
C GLN A 56 -10.28 -0.77 0.97
N GLY A 57 -9.09 -0.79 1.58
CA GLY A 57 -8.82 -0.08 2.82
C GLY A 57 -9.00 1.42 2.63
N SER A 58 -9.59 2.10 3.62
CA SER A 58 -9.88 3.54 3.57
C SER A 58 -8.65 4.40 3.33
N GLN A 59 -7.44 3.91 3.65
CA GLN A 59 -6.17 4.60 3.40
C GLN A 59 -5.84 4.67 1.90
N PHE A 60 -6.15 3.63 1.12
CA PHE A 60 -5.93 3.60 -0.34
C PHE A 60 -7.01 4.33 -1.13
N THR A 61 -8.05 4.83 -0.43
CA THR A 61 -9.11 5.66 -1.03
C THR A 61 -8.80 7.16 -0.93
N SER A 62 -7.65 7.54 -0.36
CA SER A 62 -7.26 8.95 -0.30
C SER A 62 -7.06 9.52 -1.71
N LEU A 63 -7.62 10.71 -1.96
CA LEU A 63 -7.48 11.41 -3.24
C LEU A 63 -6.00 11.58 -3.63
N SER A 64 -5.12 11.81 -2.65
CA SER A 64 -3.69 12.00 -2.86
C SER A 64 -2.98 10.77 -3.44
N PHE A 65 -3.29 9.57 -2.93
CA PHE A 65 -2.67 8.33 -3.43
C PHE A 65 -3.09 8.04 -4.87
N ASN A 66 -4.40 8.18 -5.15
CA ASN A 66 -4.94 7.96 -6.48
C ASN A 66 -4.48 9.01 -7.49
N HIS A 67 -4.32 10.27 -7.09
CA HIS A 67 -3.79 11.32 -7.97
C HIS A 67 -2.38 11.00 -8.46
N ILE A 68 -1.48 10.51 -7.61
CA ILE A 68 -0.11 10.13 -8.03
C ILE A 68 -0.15 9.06 -9.12
N LEU A 69 -1.01 8.06 -8.98
CA LEU A 69 -1.17 6.98 -9.95
C LEU A 69 -1.80 7.48 -11.26
N ILE A 70 -2.85 8.29 -11.17
CA ILE A 70 -3.54 8.87 -12.33
C ILE A 70 -2.61 9.81 -13.10
N ASP A 71 -1.85 10.67 -12.43
CA ASP A 71 -0.90 11.60 -13.05
C ASP A 71 0.20 10.86 -13.82
N LYS A 72 0.55 9.65 -13.37
CA LYS A 72 1.49 8.75 -14.05
C LYS A 72 0.82 7.83 -15.09
N SER A 73 -0.46 8.02 -15.36
CA SER A 73 -1.26 7.19 -16.28
C SER A 73 -1.28 5.69 -15.92
N ILE A 74 -1.17 5.38 -14.63
CA ILE A 74 -1.23 4.01 -14.10
C ILE A 74 -2.71 3.65 -13.86
N LYS A 75 -3.15 2.50 -14.35
CA LYS A 75 -4.52 2.03 -14.12
C LYS A 75 -4.63 1.52 -12.70
N ILE A 76 -5.65 1.98 -11.99
CA ILE A 76 -5.93 1.51 -10.63
C ILE A 76 -6.95 0.37 -10.72
N SER A 77 -6.59 -0.78 -10.18
CA SER A 77 -7.50 -1.92 -10.01
C SER A 77 -7.76 -2.13 -8.53
N MET A 78 -9.04 -2.17 -8.16
CA MET A 78 -9.48 -2.40 -6.79
C MET A 78 -10.19 -3.75 -6.73
N ASP A 79 -9.75 -4.65 -5.85
CA ASP A 79 -10.43 -5.94 -5.67
C ASP A 79 -11.87 -5.74 -5.18
N GLY A 80 -12.78 -6.57 -5.67
CA GLY A 80 -14.20 -6.51 -5.30
C GLY A 80 -14.42 -6.93 -3.85
N ARG A 81 -15.34 -6.24 -3.14
CA ARG A 81 -15.75 -6.58 -1.77
C ARG A 81 -16.01 -8.09 -1.63
N GLY A 82 -15.27 -8.74 -0.73
CA GLY A 82 -15.51 -10.14 -0.35
C GLY A 82 -14.63 -11.20 -1.02
N ARG A 83 -13.57 -10.84 -1.76
CA ARG A 83 -12.55 -11.80 -2.21
C ARG A 83 -11.30 -11.74 -1.33
N SER A 84 -11.39 -12.27 -0.12
CA SER A 84 -10.22 -12.45 0.76
C SER A 84 -9.13 -13.34 0.14
N HIS A 85 -9.44 -14.12 -0.90
CA HIS A 85 -8.47 -14.98 -1.57
C HIS A 85 -7.40 -14.25 -2.38
N ASP A 86 -7.67 -13.04 -2.88
CA ASP A 86 -6.67 -12.24 -3.60
C ASP A 86 -5.65 -11.62 -2.62
N ASN A 87 -6.09 -11.35 -1.37
CA ASN A 87 -5.24 -10.83 -0.30
C ASN A 87 -4.44 -11.90 0.45
N ILE A 88 -4.78 -13.19 0.32
CA ILE A 88 -3.99 -14.30 0.90
C ILE A 88 -2.54 -14.27 0.42
N PHE A 89 -2.31 -13.78 -0.79
CA PHE A 89 -0.97 -13.64 -1.32
C PHE A 89 -0.19 -12.56 -0.57
N THR A 90 -0.76 -11.40 -0.28
CA THR A 90 -0.09 -10.34 0.52
C THR A 90 0.05 -10.74 2.00
N GLU A 91 -0.92 -11.47 2.55
CA GLU A 91 -0.95 -11.92 3.95
C GLU A 91 0.02 -13.10 4.26
N ARG A 92 0.60 -13.74 3.24
CA ARG A 92 1.56 -14.85 3.36
C ARG A 92 2.92 -14.55 2.72
N LEU A 93 3.54 -13.45 3.14
CA LEU A 93 4.98 -13.23 2.93
C LEU A 93 5.81 -14.05 3.92
#